data_AF-A0A8T4BJI7-F1
#
_entry.id   AF-A0A8T4BJI7-F1
#
_cell.length_a   1.000
_cell.length_b   1.000
_cell.length_c   1.000
_cell.angle_alpha   90.00
_cell.angle_beta   90.00
_cell.angle_gamma   90.00
#
_symmetry.space_group_name_H-M   'P 1'
#
loop_
_entity.id
_entity.type
_entity.pdbx_description
1 polymer ?
#
loop_
_entity_poly.entity_id
_entity_poly.type
_entity_poly.pdbx_seq_one_letter_code
_entity_poly.pdbx_strand_id
1 'polypeptide(L)'
;MEDKLDSIFSMQRGLTNMMNLDRYPKDTENKVSALCTAIMHEAVELQRTTNWKWWKTPTAFDEAEAREELIDIWHFVVQASLELNLTPDDILEEYERKNEINRQRQKDGY
;
A
#
# COMPACT_ATOMS: atom_id res chain seq x y z
N MET A 1 14.18 -10.70 -17.85
CA MET A 1 13.93 -9.52 -17.01
C MET A 1 13.24 -10.07 -15.78
N GLU A 2 13.77 -9.85 -14.59
CA GLU A 2 13.12 -10.28 -13.36
C GLU A 2 11.78 -9.55 -13.23
N ASP A 3 10.74 -10.25 -12.78
CA ASP A 3 9.46 -9.63 -12.55
C ASP A 3 9.57 -8.63 -11.39
N LYS A 4 9.06 -7.42 -11.61
CA LYS A 4 9.24 -6.30 -10.66
C LYS A 4 8.44 -6.53 -9.38
N LEU A 5 7.25 -7.12 -9.48
CA LEU A 5 6.41 -7.37 -8.33
C LEU A 5 6.98 -8.52 -7.49
N ASP A 6 7.47 -9.59 -8.14
CA ASP A 6 8.24 -10.64 -7.46
C ASP A 6 9.46 -10.09 -6.71
N SER A 7 10.18 -9.15 -7.33
CA SER A 7 11.32 -8.48 -6.71
C SER A 7 10.91 -7.71 -5.45
N ILE A 8 9.83 -6.93 -5.52
CA ILE A 8 9.27 -6.17 -4.39
C ILE A 8 8.87 -7.12 -3.24
N PHE A 9 8.14 -8.19 -3.55
CA PHE A 9 7.72 -9.18 -2.55
C PHE A 9 8.91 -9.87 -1.89
N SER A 10 9.96 -10.15 -2.66
CA SER A 10 11.18 -10.77 -2.15
C SER A 10 11.95 -9.83 -1.22
N MET A 11 12.07 -8.54 -1.57
CA MET A 11 12.65 -7.51 -0.70
C MET A 11 11.84 -7.34 0.58
N GLN A 12 10.50 -7.29 0.50
CA GLN A 12 9.63 -7.16 1.67
C GLN A 12 9.76 -8.36 2.61
N ARG A 13 9.77 -9.59 2.10
CA ARG A 13 10.02 -10.79 2.93
C ARG A 13 11.38 -10.72 3.63
N GLY A 14 12.41 -10.27 2.91
CA GLY A 14 13.74 -10.05 3.47
C GLY A 14 13.73 -9.07 4.65
N LEU A 15 13.06 -7.92 4.48
CA LEU A 15 12.90 -6.91 5.52
C LEU A 15 12.16 -7.48 6.75
N THR A 16 11.01 -8.11 6.54
CA THR A 16 10.16 -8.65 7.62
C THR A 16 10.90 -9.68 8.48
N ASN A 17 11.75 -10.52 7.87
CA ASN A 17 12.58 -11.49 8.58
C ASN A 17 13.63 -10.84 9.51
N MET A 18 13.97 -9.57 9.29
CA MET A 18 14.94 -8.82 10.10
C MET A 18 14.27 -7.96 11.19
N MET A 19 12.95 -7.74 11.11
CA MET A 19 12.23 -6.87 12.03
C MET A 19 12.03 -7.52 13.41
N ASN A 20 12.08 -6.70 14.46
CA ASN A 20 11.55 -7.12 15.76
C ASN A 20 10.01 -7.02 15.72
N LEU A 21 9.35 -8.18 15.77
CA LEU A 21 7.89 -8.32 15.67
C LEU A 21 7.22 -8.61 17.02
N ASP A 22 7.89 -8.37 18.16
CA ASP A 22 7.35 -8.64 19.50
C ASP A 22 6.00 -7.94 19.77
N ARG A 23 5.82 -6.75 19.18
CA ARG A 23 4.59 -5.96 19.27
C ARG A 23 3.64 -6.15 18.09
N TYR A 24 4.07 -6.90 17.07
CA TYR A 24 3.24 -7.18 15.91
C TYR A 24 2.18 -8.23 16.27
N PRO A 25 0.92 -8.08 15.83
CA PRO A 25 -0.11 -9.06 16.14
C PRO A 25 0.21 -10.44 15.60
N LYS A 26 -0.37 -11.48 16.21
CA LYS A 26 -0.06 -12.88 15.86
C LYS A 26 -1.06 -13.48 14.88
N ASP A 27 -2.34 -13.16 15.03
CA ASP A 27 -3.39 -13.61 14.12
C ASP A 27 -3.54 -12.68 12.92
N THR A 28 -3.99 -13.23 11.79
CA THR A 28 -4.10 -12.52 10.52
C THR A 28 -5.02 -11.31 10.60
N GLU A 29 -6.15 -11.40 11.31
CA GLU A 29 -7.12 -10.29 11.38
C GLU A 29 -6.51 -9.06 12.06
N ASN A 30 -5.90 -9.23 13.23
CA ASN A 30 -5.28 -8.12 13.94
C ASN A 30 -4.05 -7.58 13.21
N LYS A 31 -3.30 -8.43 12.50
CA LYS A 31 -2.18 -7.98 11.65
C LYS A 31 -2.66 -7.07 10.53
N VAL A 32 -3.72 -7.47 9.83
CA VAL A 32 -4.34 -6.65 8.78
C VAL A 32 -4.87 -5.35 9.37
N SER A 33 -5.51 -5.38 10.54
CA SER A 33 -5.97 -4.16 11.23
C SER A 33 -4.82 -3.20 11.56
N ALA A 34 -3.70 -3.71 12.09
CA ALA A 34 -2.51 -2.91 12.38
C ALA A 34 -1.89 -2.31 11.10
N LEU A 35 -1.83 -3.08 10.01
CA LEU A 35 -1.32 -2.60 8.71
C LEU A 35 -2.24 -1.56 8.07
N CYS A 36 -3.56 -1.72 8.16
CA CYS A 36 -4.51 -0.68 7.75
C CYS A 36 -4.28 0.62 8.53
N THR A 37 -3.97 0.52 9.83
CA THR A 37 -3.62 1.70 10.64
C THR A 37 -2.35 2.36 10.13
N ALA A 38 -1.30 1.59 9.84
CA ALA A 38 -0.07 2.13 9.27
C ALA A 38 -0.32 2.81 7.91
N ILE A 39 -1.04 2.15 6.99
CA ILE A 39 -1.41 2.73 5.67
C ILE A 39 -2.16 4.05 5.82
N MET A 40 -3.11 4.14 6.77
CA MET A 40 -3.84 5.38 7.02
C MET A 40 -2.93 6.50 7.51
N HIS A 41 -1.95 6.18 8.34
CA HIS A 41 -0.97 7.16 8.82
C HIS A 41 -0.06 7.64 7.70
N GLU A 42 0.51 6.74 6.88
CA GLU A 42 1.34 7.14 5.73
C GLU A 42 0.54 7.92 4.67
N ALA A 43 -0.74 7.61 4.48
CA ALA A 43 -1.60 8.43 3.63
C ALA A 43 -1.80 9.86 4.18
N VAL A 44 -1.79 10.03 5.51
CA VAL A 44 -1.79 11.36 6.14
C VAL A 44 -0.44 12.05 5.97
N GLU A 45 0.67 11.33 6.02
CA GLU A 45 2.01 11.89 5.77
C GLU A 45 2.16 12.34 4.31
N LEU A 46 1.75 11.50 3.35
CA LEU A 46 1.63 11.89 1.95
C LEU A 46 0.72 13.13 1.77
N GLN A 47 -0.43 13.19 2.44
CA GLN A 47 -1.28 14.39 2.37
C GLN A 47 -0.56 15.65 2.90
N ARG A 48 0.27 15.53 3.94
CA ARG A 48 0.99 16.67 4.54
C ARG A 48 2.00 17.30 3.58
N THR A 49 2.51 16.56 2.60
CA THR A 49 3.36 17.10 1.52
C THR A 49 2.63 18.08 0.60
N THR A 50 1.28 18.09 0.65
CA THR A 50 0.43 18.94 -0.19
C THR A 50 -0.04 20.21 0.52
N ASN A 51 -0.57 21.17 -0.25
CA ASN A 51 -1.23 22.37 0.28
C ASN A 51 -2.65 22.10 0.84
N TRP A 52 -2.87 21.00 1.56
CA TRP A 52 -4.19 20.60 2.06
C TRP A 52 -4.82 21.61 3.05
N LYS A 53 -3.98 22.34 3.79
CA LYS A 53 -4.42 23.46 4.65
C LYS A 53 -4.73 24.67 3.77
N TRP A 54 -5.92 24.66 3.17
CA TRP A 54 -6.38 25.71 2.26
C TRP A 54 -6.37 27.13 2.86
N TRP A 55 -6.30 27.25 4.19
CA TRP A 55 -6.18 28.53 4.92
C TRP A 55 -4.74 29.00 5.16
N LYS A 56 -3.72 28.29 4.68
CA LYS A 56 -2.31 28.71 4.75
C LYS A 56 -1.81 29.20 3.39
N THR A 57 -0.74 30.00 3.40
CA THR A 57 -0.02 30.38 2.18
C THR A 57 0.53 29.12 1.50
N PRO A 58 0.21 28.89 0.21
CA PRO A 58 0.73 27.73 -0.50
C PRO A 58 2.25 27.74 -0.59
N THR A 59 2.86 26.56 -0.43
CA THR A 59 4.28 26.32 -0.71
C THR A 59 4.44 25.54 -2.01
N ALA A 60 5.67 25.49 -2.52
CA ALA A 60 6.02 24.56 -3.59
C ALA A 60 5.73 23.12 -3.14
N PHE A 61 5.28 22.29 -4.08
CA PHE A 61 5.03 20.88 -3.81
C PHE A 61 6.36 20.11 -3.86
N ASP A 62 6.70 19.44 -2.76
CA ASP A 62 7.87 18.57 -2.71
C ASP A 62 7.52 17.19 -3.30
N GLU A 63 7.76 17.04 -4.60
CA GLU A 63 7.52 15.78 -5.29
C GLU A 63 8.42 14.64 -4.82
N ALA A 64 9.59 14.93 -4.24
CA ALA A 64 10.51 13.89 -3.77
C ALA A 64 9.96 13.29 -2.48
N GLU A 65 9.62 14.13 -1.51
CA GLU A 65 8.97 13.71 -0.25
C GLU A 65 7.68 12.95 -0.55
N ALA A 66 6.82 13.47 -1.44
CA ALA A 66 5.58 12.78 -1.80
C ALA A 66 5.80 11.40 -2.44
N ARG A 67 6.91 11.17 -3.15
CA ARG A 67 7.25 9.84 -3.68
C ARG A 67 7.71 8.90 -2.59
N GLU A 68 8.48 9.39 -1.62
CA GLU A 68 8.93 8.60 -0.46
C GLU A 68 7.72 8.12 0.36
N GLU A 69 6.83 9.03 0.75
CA GLU A 69 5.60 8.71 1.50
C GLU A 69 4.67 7.75 0.75
N LEU A 70 4.62 7.84 -0.59
CA LEU A 70 3.88 6.89 -1.39
C LEU A 70 4.49 5.48 -1.34
N ILE A 71 5.82 5.36 -1.29
CA ILE A 71 6.51 4.08 -1.17
C ILE A 71 6.32 3.48 0.22
N ASP A 72 6.21 4.30 1.27
CA ASP A 72 5.88 3.82 2.62
C ASP A 72 4.48 3.18 2.67
N ILE A 73 3.49 3.76 1.97
CA ILE A 73 2.20 3.10 1.77
C ILE A 73 2.37 1.75 1.07
N TRP A 74 3.20 1.67 0.03
CA TRP A 74 3.45 0.42 -0.70
C TRP A 74 4.07 -0.66 0.19
N HIS A 75 5.00 -0.32 1.08
CA HIS A 75 5.56 -1.26 2.04
C HIS A 75 4.47 -1.95 2.87
N PHE A 76 3.51 -1.18 3.38
CA PHE A 76 2.42 -1.75 4.18
C PHE A 76 1.37 -2.49 3.35
N VAL A 77 1.11 -2.07 2.11
CA VAL A 77 0.23 -2.81 1.19
C VAL A 77 0.84 -4.17 0.85
N VAL A 78 2.13 -4.22 0.51
CA VAL A 78 2.83 -5.48 0.20
C VAL A 78 2.90 -6.37 1.44
N GLN A 79 3.17 -5.80 2.62
CA GLN A 79 3.12 -6.57 3.85
C GLN A 79 1.72 -7.15 4.10
N ALA A 80 0.65 -6.39 3.85
CA ALA A 80 -0.72 -6.88 4.01
C ALA A 80 -1.03 -8.03 3.03
N SER A 81 -0.54 -7.94 1.78
CA SER A 81 -0.61 -9.04 0.83
C SER A 81 0.07 -10.30 1.34
N LEU A 82 1.27 -10.17 1.93
CA LEU A 82 1.98 -11.31 2.53
C LEU A 82 1.20 -11.93 3.70
N GLU A 83 0.62 -11.11 4.59
CA GLU A 83 -0.17 -11.63 5.72
C GLU A 83 -1.48 -12.31 5.28
N LEU A 84 -2.00 -11.94 4.11
CA LEU A 84 -3.15 -12.58 3.46
C LEU A 84 -2.75 -13.77 2.57
N ASN A 85 -1.48 -14.14 2.55
CA ASN A 85 -0.91 -15.19 1.70
C ASN A 85 -1.14 -14.98 0.20
N LEU A 86 -1.19 -13.73 -0.26
CA LEU A 86 -1.26 -13.41 -1.68
C LEU A 86 0.13 -13.48 -2.31
N THR A 87 0.21 -14.15 -3.46
CA THR A 87 1.35 -14.08 -4.38
C THR A 87 1.17 -12.93 -5.39
N PRO A 88 2.23 -12.51 -6.08
CA PRO A 88 2.13 -11.58 -7.21
C PRO A 88 1.10 -12.01 -8.27
N ASP A 89 1.01 -13.32 -8.56
CA ASP A 89 0.02 -13.87 -9.49
C ASP A 89 -1.41 -13.71 -8.96
N ASP A 90 -1.65 -14.02 -7.67
CA ASP A 90 -2.97 -13.83 -7.05
C ASP A 90 -3.43 -12.36 -7.10
N ILE A 91 -2.48 -11.43 -6.93
CA ILE A 91 -2.76 -9.99 -7.04
C ILE A 91 -3.17 -9.61 -8.45
N LEU A 92 -2.47 -10.13 -9.46
CA LEU A 92 -2.82 -9.87 -10.85
C LEU A 92 -4.22 -10.40 -11.17
N GLU A 93 -4.51 -11.65 -10.79
CA GLU A 93 -5.82 -12.28 -11.01
C GLU A 93 -6.95 -11.48 -10.33
N GLU A 94 -6.79 -11.13 -9.05
CA GLU A 94 -7.79 -10.35 -8.32
C GLU A 94 -7.96 -8.93 -8.88
N TYR A 95 -6.87 -8.32 -9.34
CA TYR A 95 -6.92 -7.02 -9.99
C TYR A 95 -7.70 -7.08 -11.32
N GLU A 96 -7.40 -8.04 -12.18
CA GLU A 96 -8.09 -8.25 -13.46
C GLU A 96 -9.58 -8.49 -13.25
N ARG A 97 -9.93 -9.38 -12.31
CA ARG A 97 -11.31 -9.67 -11.93
C ARG A 97 -12.04 -8.41 -11.47
N LYS A 98 -11.43 -7.61 -10.58
CA LYS A 98 -12.02 -6.36 -10.09
C LYS A 98 -12.13 -5.31 -11.19
N ASN A 99 -11.14 -5.23 -12.08
CA ASN A 99 -11.13 -4.31 -13.20
C ASN A 99 -12.30 -4.57 -14.15
N GLU A 100 -12.55 -5.84 -14.50
CA GLU A 100 -13.68 -6.22 -15.37
C GLU A 100 -15.02 -5.89 -14.73
N ILE A 101 -15.20 -6.20 -13.43
CA ILE A 101 -16.41 -5.81 -12.69
C ILE A 101 -16.64 -4.29 -12.75
N ASN A 102 -15.59 -3.48 -12.56
CA ASN A 102 -15.70 -2.03 -12.59
C ASN A 102 -16.00 -1.50 -14.01
N ARG A 103 -15.43 -2.11 -15.06
CA ARG A 103 -15.76 -1.78 -16.46
C ARG A 103 -17.23 -2.09 -16.76
N GLN A 104 -17.73 -3.22 -16.28
CA GLN A 104 -19.13 -3.58 -16.47
C GLN A 104 -20.06 -2.59 -15.77
N ARG A 105 -19.76 -2.18 -14.53
CA ARG A 105 -20.51 -1.13 -13.80
C ARG A 105 -20.60 0.19 -14.57
N GLN A 106 -19.51 0.60 -15.23
CA GLN A 106 -19.49 1.82 -16.04
C GLN A 106 -20.32 1.67 -17.34
N LYS A 107 -20.37 0.49 -17.95
CA LYS A 107 -21.23 0.22 -19.12
C LYS A 107 -22.72 0.21 -18.76
N ASP A 108 -23.04 -0.27 -17.56
CA ASP A 108 -24.42 -0.42 -17.08
C ASP A 108 -25.01 0.88 -16.47
N GLY A 109 -24.28 2.00 -16.55
CA GLY A 109 -24.79 3.32 -16.21
C GLY A 109 -24.65 3.73 -14.73
N TYR A 110 -23.62 3.23 -14.05
CA TYR A 110 -23.12 3.91 -12.84
C TYR A 110 -22.42 5.23 -13.19
#